data_AF-A0A6S6SPM3-F1
#
_entry.id   AF-A0A6S6SPM3-F1
#
_cell.length_a   1.000
_cell.length_b   1.000
_cell.length_c   1.000
_cell.angle_alpha   90.00
_cell.angle_beta   90.00
_cell.angle_gamma   90.00
#
_symmetry.space_group_name_H-M   'P 1'
#
loop_
_entity.id
_entity.type
_entity.pdbx_description
1 polymer ?
#
loop_
_entity_poly.entity_id
_entity_poly.type
_entity_poly.pdbx_seq_one_letter_code
_entity_poly.pdbx_strand_id
1 'polypeptide(L)'
;MKYLIFLLLMLLYSCCSCQSNSLVSRDKDPKKDFIESQKGSLTEKLMTDHYGDFFNYAIQDEIISTIWAEAGGVGPLKAIVINEEAPTKARLLACEVLMKKEFTFLRDEDVKIDRVIAVYTDALAKNTTGMANSWGLLYEYSDDGPIGTMLVLFGKEAIPELVKLLDNETIHMYHGSKEATIGNGYQFRVKDFAAYYICEVTDIKAVYHKTHAARDKEIEKLKIRLAKDEN
;
A
#
# COMPACT_ATOMS: atom_id res chain seq x y z
N MET A 1 38.75 -4.55 52.67
CA MET A 1 38.74 -4.53 54.15
C MET A 1 37.39 -5.04 54.61
N LYS A 2 37.35 -6.28 55.16
CA LYS A 2 36.46 -6.75 56.27
C LYS A 2 34.92 -6.71 56.02
N TYR A 3 34.05 -7.70 56.23
CA TYR A 3 33.95 -9.09 56.72
C TYR A 3 32.54 -9.56 56.21
N LEU A 4 32.32 -10.77 55.68
CA LEU A 4 32.02 -12.04 56.37
C LEU A 4 30.75 -12.03 57.26
N ILE A 5 29.95 -13.12 57.21
CA ILE A 5 29.03 -13.71 58.22
C ILE A 5 27.58 -13.84 57.70
N PHE A 6 26.80 -14.94 57.79
CA PHE A 6 26.89 -16.38 58.19
C PHE A 6 25.57 -17.00 57.62
N LEU A 7 25.57 -18.23 57.09
CA LEU A 7 24.87 -19.44 57.61
C LEU A 7 23.44 -19.25 58.19
N LEU A 8 22.48 -20.18 58.13
CA LEU A 8 22.22 -21.48 57.51
C LEU A 8 20.97 -22.02 58.25
N LEU A 9 20.05 -22.73 57.56
CA LEU A 9 19.11 -23.74 58.11
C LEU A 9 18.05 -23.27 59.16
N MET A 10 16.83 -23.81 59.29
CA MET A 10 15.95 -24.72 58.56
C MET A 10 14.66 -24.85 59.42
N LEU A 11 13.53 -25.25 58.79
CA LEU A 11 12.45 -26.10 59.37
C LEU A 11 11.55 -25.46 60.45
N LEU A 12 10.20 -25.54 60.47
CA LEU A 12 9.24 -26.55 60.01
C LEU A 12 7.75 -26.09 60.23
N TYR A 13 6.81 -26.76 59.52
CA TYR A 13 5.38 -27.00 59.85
C TYR A 13 4.39 -25.81 59.81
N SER A 14 3.13 -25.88 59.35
CA SER A 14 2.27 -26.94 58.82
C SER A 14 1.00 -26.32 58.17
N CYS A 15 0.45 -27.02 57.17
CA CYS A 15 -0.95 -27.08 56.68
C CYS A 15 -1.88 -25.84 56.67
N CYS A 16 -2.28 -25.42 55.47
CA CYS A 16 -3.71 -25.31 55.15
C CYS A 16 -3.97 -25.37 53.63
N SER A 17 -5.14 -25.91 53.32
CA SER A 17 -5.58 -26.54 52.09
C SER A 17 -6.21 -25.60 51.06
N CYS A 18 -6.42 -26.17 49.86
CA CYS A 18 -7.49 -25.93 48.89
C CYS A 18 -7.19 -25.13 47.60
N GLN A 19 -7.54 -25.83 46.51
CA GLN A 19 -7.94 -25.38 45.17
C GLN A 19 -6.86 -25.19 44.10
N SER A 20 -6.58 -26.32 43.43
CA SER A 20 -6.11 -26.40 42.06
C SER A 20 -7.17 -25.86 41.07
N ASN A 21 -6.99 -24.63 40.60
CA ASN A 21 -7.49 -24.23 39.29
C ASN A 21 -6.35 -24.39 38.29
N SER A 22 -6.45 -25.42 37.45
CA SER A 22 -5.57 -25.62 36.30
C SER A 22 -5.85 -24.54 35.26
N LEU A 23 -5.17 -23.40 35.39
CA LEU A 23 -4.92 -22.52 34.25
C LEU A 23 -3.86 -23.23 33.39
N VAL A 24 -4.33 -24.00 32.41
CA VAL A 24 -3.52 -24.40 31.27
C VAL A 24 -3.20 -23.10 30.51
N SER A 25 -2.09 -22.47 30.86
CA SER A 25 -1.43 -21.51 29.99
C SER A 25 -1.04 -22.28 28.73
N ARG A 26 -1.78 -22.08 27.64
CA ARG A 26 -1.26 -22.37 26.30
C ARG A 26 -0.08 -21.43 26.10
N ASP A 27 1.11 -21.92 26.43
CA ASP A 27 2.35 -21.37 25.89
C ASP A 27 2.22 -21.47 24.36
N LYS A 28 1.90 -20.34 23.73
CA LYS A 28 2.05 -20.20 22.28
C LYS A 28 3.54 -20.27 22.03
N ASP A 29 4.00 -21.41 21.52
CA ASP A 29 5.38 -21.58 21.11
C ASP A 29 5.65 -20.65 19.92
N PRO A 30 6.42 -19.56 20.09
CA PRO A 30 6.63 -18.57 19.05
C PRO A 30 7.37 -19.14 17.84
N LYS A 31 8.09 -20.27 18.00
CA LYS A 31 8.69 -20.99 16.87
C LYS A 31 7.65 -21.68 16.00
N LYS A 32 6.55 -22.15 16.57
CA LYS A 32 5.49 -22.83 15.81
C LYS A 32 4.68 -21.84 14.97
N ASP A 33 4.34 -20.68 15.54
CA ASP A 33 3.66 -19.59 14.81
C ASP A 33 4.57 -19.01 13.70
N PHE A 34 5.89 -18.97 13.90
CA PHE A 34 6.85 -18.55 12.87
C PHE A 34 7.02 -19.56 11.72
N ILE A 35 6.93 -20.87 12.00
CA ILE A 35 7.01 -21.92 10.97
C ILE A 35 5.68 -22.04 10.19
N GLU A 36 4.54 -21.77 10.82
CA GLU A 36 3.24 -21.72 10.13
C GLU A 36 3.08 -20.47 9.25
N SER A 37 3.61 -19.31 9.65
CA SER A 37 3.59 -18.09 8.82
C SER A 37 4.38 -18.22 7.51
N GLN A 38 5.31 -19.19 7.42
CA GLN A 38 6.08 -19.46 6.20
C GLN A 38 5.33 -20.32 5.16
N LYS A 39 4.18 -20.92 5.49
CA LYS A 39 3.44 -21.86 4.61
C LYS A 39 2.35 -21.21 3.75
N GLY A 40 2.09 -19.91 3.89
CA GLY A 40 1.09 -19.21 3.08
C GLY A 40 1.47 -19.15 1.60
N SER A 41 0.47 -19.07 0.73
CA SER A 41 0.71 -18.79 -0.69
C SER A 41 1.38 -17.42 -0.87
N LEU A 42 2.10 -17.20 -1.97
CA LEU A 42 2.72 -15.90 -2.26
C LEU A 42 1.67 -14.76 -2.20
N THR A 43 0.47 -14.98 -2.74
CA THR A 43 -0.64 -14.03 -2.66
C THR A 43 -1.03 -13.70 -1.22
N GLU A 44 -1.14 -14.69 -0.34
CA GLU A 44 -1.47 -14.49 1.07
C GLU A 44 -0.37 -13.73 1.82
N LYS A 45 0.90 -14.01 1.53
CA LYS A 45 2.04 -13.31 2.11
C LYS A 45 2.08 -11.84 1.70
N LEU A 46 1.80 -11.54 0.43
CA LEU A 46 1.69 -10.16 -0.06
C LEU A 46 0.53 -9.40 0.61
N MET A 47 -0.54 -10.08 1.00
CA MET A 47 -1.67 -9.45 1.69
C MET A 47 -1.38 -9.10 3.16
N THR A 48 -0.65 -9.97 3.85
CA THR A 48 -0.53 -9.98 5.32
C THR A 48 0.71 -9.26 5.86
N ASP A 49 1.34 -8.41 5.04
CA ASP A 49 2.59 -7.70 5.39
C ASP A 49 3.70 -8.66 5.86
N HIS A 50 3.69 -9.90 5.35
CA HIS A 50 4.66 -10.93 5.70
C HIS A 50 6.11 -10.49 5.45
N TYR A 51 6.30 -9.67 4.42
CA TYR A 51 7.60 -9.13 4.02
C TYR A 51 7.95 -7.81 4.72
N GLY A 52 7.11 -7.34 5.65
CA GLY A 52 7.22 -6.03 6.28
C GLY A 52 6.36 -4.97 5.59
N ASP A 53 6.55 -3.72 6.02
CA ASP A 53 5.84 -2.56 5.47
C ASP A 53 6.39 -2.22 4.07
N PHE A 54 5.70 -2.71 3.03
CA PHE A 54 6.11 -2.52 1.63
C PHE A 54 6.23 -1.04 1.24
N PHE A 55 5.47 -0.14 1.87
CA PHE A 55 5.47 1.29 1.57
C PHE A 55 6.44 2.08 2.45
N ASN A 56 7.25 1.40 3.25
CA ASN A 56 8.43 1.99 3.87
C ASN A 56 9.58 2.02 2.85
N TYR A 57 9.68 3.14 2.12
CA TYR A 57 10.66 3.34 1.06
C TYR A 57 12.13 3.27 1.53
N ALA A 58 12.41 3.33 2.84
CA ALA A 58 13.76 3.14 3.36
C ALA A 58 14.24 1.67 3.28
N ILE A 59 13.31 0.71 3.29
CA ILE A 59 13.61 -0.74 3.25
C ILE A 59 12.98 -1.45 2.05
N GLN A 60 12.23 -0.71 1.21
CA GLN A 60 11.45 -1.30 0.11
C GLN A 60 12.29 -2.13 -0.85
N ASP A 61 13.52 -1.72 -1.18
CA ASP A 61 14.38 -2.47 -2.09
C ASP A 61 14.79 -3.85 -1.54
N GLU A 62 14.91 -3.99 -0.21
CA GLU A 62 15.15 -5.27 0.47
C GLU A 62 13.91 -6.16 0.42
N ILE A 63 12.73 -5.56 0.67
CA ILE A 63 11.42 -6.24 0.57
C ILE A 63 11.20 -6.77 -0.85
N ILE A 64 11.36 -5.93 -1.87
CA ILE A 64 11.23 -6.30 -3.28
C ILE A 64 12.18 -7.44 -3.63
N SER A 65 13.43 -7.38 -3.17
CA SER A 65 14.42 -8.41 -3.45
C SER A 65 14.06 -9.75 -2.79
N THR A 66 13.48 -9.72 -1.59
CA THR A 66 12.98 -10.90 -0.88
C THR A 66 11.79 -11.53 -1.60
N ILE A 67 10.79 -10.73 -1.98
CA ILE A 67 9.63 -11.20 -2.75
C ILE A 67 10.07 -11.80 -4.08
N TRP A 68 10.97 -11.13 -4.80
CA TRP A 68 11.48 -11.63 -6.07
C TRP A 68 12.16 -12.99 -5.96
N ALA A 69 13.01 -13.16 -4.94
CA ALA A 69 13.71 -14.42 -4.69
C ALA A 69 12.74 -15.55 -4.34
N GLU A 70 11.74 -15.28 -3.49
CA GLU A 70 10.74 -16.29 -3.12
C GLU A 70 9.80 -16.64 -4.28
N ALA A 71 9.37 -15.64 -5.06
CA ALA A 71 8.49 -15.86 -6.20
C ALA A 71 9.15 -16.70 -7.30
N GLY A 72 10.48 -16.79 -7.35
CA GLY A 72 11.18 -17.54 -8.38
C GLY A 72 11.13 -16.87 -9.75
N GLY A 73 10.96 -15.53 -9.79
CA GLY A 73 10.99 -14.72 -11.01
C GLY A 73 9.61 -14.26 -11.51
N VAL A 74 9.55 -14.01 -12.82
CA VAL A 74 8.44 -13.26 -13.47
C VAL A 74 7.11 -14.01 -13.44
N GLY A 75 7.11 -15.31 -13.74
CA GLY A 75 5.89 -16.09 -14.00
C GLY A 75 4.87 -16.04 -12.86
N PRO A 76 5.25 -16.36 -11.61
CA PRO A 76 4.32 -16.33 -10.49
C PRO A 76 3.77 -14.93 -10.16
N LEU A 77 4.59 -13.88 -10.29
CA LEU A 77 4.14 -12.50 -10.06
C LEU A 77 3.16 -12.06 -11.15
N LYS A 78 3.44 -12.37 -12.43
CA LYS A 78 2.50 -12.13 -13.54
C LYS A 78 1.16 -12.82 -13.30
N ALA A 79 1.19 -14.08 -12.84
CA ALA A 79 -0.02 -14.85 -12.56
C ALA A 79 -0.90 -14.17 -11.49
N ILE A 80 -0.30 -13.49 -10.51
CA ILE A 80 -1.02 -12.69 -9.53
C ILE A 80 -1.62 -11.44 -10.21
N VAL A 81 -0.83 -10.70 -11.00
CA VAL A 81 -1.29 -9.47 -11.67
C VAL A 81 -2.51 -9.72 -12.58
N ILE A 82 -2.48 -10.80 -13.38
CA ILE A 82 -3.54 -11.12 -14.34
C ILE A 82 -4.77 -11.77 -13.71
N ASN A 83 -4.67 -12.27 -12.47
CA ASN A 83 -5.80 -12.86 -11.77
C ASN A 83 -6.71 -11.76 -11.22
N GLU A 84 -7.82 -11.51 -11.88
CA GLU A 84 -8.80 -10.49 -11.47
C GLU A 84 -9.48 -10.80 -10.12
N GLU A 85 -9.51 -12.08 -9.70
CA GLU A 85 -10.02 -12.50 -8.40
C GLU A 85 -8.98 -12.31 -7.27
N ALA A 86 -7.72 -12.06 -7.61
CA ALA A 86 -6.70 -11.82 -6.61
C ALA A 86 -6.93 -10.46 -5.91
N PRO A 87 -6.69 -10.37 -4.59
CA PRO A 87 -6.84 -9.11 -3.88
C PRO A 87 -6.00 -7.96 -4.47
N THR A 88 -6.57 -6.76 -4.50
CA THR A 88 -5.91 -5.57 -5.08
C THR A 88 -4.51 -5.31 -4.50
N LYS A 89 -4.31 -5.47 -3.18
CA LYS A 89 -2.99 -5.30 -2.56
C LYS A 89 -1.96 -6.30 -3.10
N ALA A 90 -2.30 -7.59 -3.18
CA ALA A 90 -1.39 -8.58 -3.76
C ALA A 90 -1.04 -8.26 -5.23
N ARG A 91 -2.04 -7.84 -6.03
CA ARG A 91 -1.83 -7.43 -7.42
C ARG A 91 -0.93 -6.21 -7.53
N LEU A 92 -1.16 -5.18 -6.72
CA LEU A 92 -0.34 -3.96 -6.69
C LEU A 92 1.10 -4.26 -6.31
N LEU A 93 1.32 -5.03 -5.23
CA LEU A 93 2.67 -5.37 -4.79
C LEU A 93 3.41 -6.23 -5.82
N ALA A 94 2.70 -7.14 -6.51
CA ALA A 94 3.28 -7.88 -7.62
C ALA A 94 3.67 -6.96 -8.79
N CYS A 95 2.84 -5.98 -9.14
CA CYS A 95 3.18 -4.95 -10.13
C CYS A 95 4.44 -4.18 -9.72
N GLU A 96 4.51 -3.67 -8.48
CA GLU A 96 5.66 -2.89 -7.99
C GLU A 96 6.97 -3.69 -8.04
N VAL A 97 6.94 -4.98 -7.67
CA VAL A 97 8.11 -5.86 -7.78
C VAL A 97 8.52 -6.06 -9.24
N LEU A 98 7.55 -6.30 -10.13
CA LEU A 98 7.80 -6.48 -11.57
C LEU A 98 8.32 -5.19 -12.21
N MET A 99 7.76 -4.02 -11.89
CA MET A 99 8.24 -2.73 -12.35
C MET A 99 9.71 -2.50 -11.98
N LYS A 100 10.12 -2.90 -10.77
CA LYS A 100 11.51 -2.74 -10.31
C LYS A 100 12.48 -3.78 -10.89
N LYS A 101 12.04 -5.02 -11.09
CA LYS A 101 12.93 -6.15 -11.45
C LYS A 101 12.88 -6.53 -12.93
N GLU A 102 11.73 -6.41 -13.59
CA GLU A 102 11.52 -6.84 -14.96
C GLU A 102 10.39 -6.03 -15.64
N PHE A 103 10.59 -4.72 -15.82
CA PHE A 103 9.58 -3.81 -16.36
C PHE A 103 9.08 -4.19 -17.77
N THR A 104 9.81 -5.05 -18.51
CA THR A 104 9.39 -5.49 -19.84
C THR A 104 8.13 -6.35 -19.81
N PHE A 105 7.69 -6.82 -18.62
CA PHE A 105 6.42 -7.52 -18.45
C PHE A 105 5.20 -6.73 -18.95
N LEU A 106 5.29 -5.40 -19.05
CA LEU A 106 4.23 -4.56 -19.62
C LEU A 106 4.00 -4.82 -21.12
N ARG A 107 4.99 -5.39 -21.83
CA ARG A 107 4.89 -5.76 -23.26
C ARG A 107 4.31 -7.15 -23.47
N ASP A 108 4.05 -7.88 -22.39
CA ASP A 108 3.55 -9.24 -22.44
C ASP A 108 2.06 -9.25 -22.80
N GLU A 109 1.70 -10.02 -23.83
CA GLU A 109 0.34 -10.07 -24.38
C GLU A 109 -0.70 -10.56 -23.37
N ASP A 110 -0.28 -11.37 -22.39
CA ASP A 110 -1.16 -11.88 -21.34
C ASP A 110 -1.41 -10.84 -20.24
N VAL A 111 -0.45 -9.95 -19.98
CA VAL A 111 -0.55 -8.94 -18.91
C VAL A 111 -1.41 -7.79 -19.37
N LYS A 112 -1.12 -7.22 -20.56
CA LYS A 112 -1.71 -5.99 -21.10
C LYS A 112 -1.62 -4.78 -20.16
N ILE A 113 -1.24 -3.62 -20.70
CA ILE A 113 -1.03 -2.41 -19.88
C ILE A 113 -2.31 -1.92 -19.20
N ASP A 114 -3.47 -2.08 -19.84
CA ASP A 114 -4.79 -1.69 -19.30
C ASP A 114 -5.11 -2.41 -17.99
N ARG A 115 -4.78 -3.70 -17.87
CA ARG A 115 -4.95 -4.46 -16.61
C ARG A 115 -4.04 -3.95 -15.51
N VAL A 116 -2.81 -3.57 -15.85
CA VAL A 116 -1.87 -3.01 -14.87
C VAL A 116 -2.39 -1.66 -14.39
N ILE A 117 -2.78 -0.77 -15.30
CA ILE A 117 -3.40 0.52 -14.96
C ILE A 117 -4.60 0.32 -14.03
N ALA A 118 -5.49 -0.61 -14.35
CA ALA A 118 -6.66 -0.93 -13.52
C ALA A 118 -6.28 -1.35 -12.09
N VAL A 119 -5.15 -2.04 -11.90
CA VAL A 119 -4.63 -2.38 -10.56
C VAL A 119 -4.23 -1.12 -9.78
N TYR A 120 -3.55 -0.16 -10.41
CA TYR A 120 -3.13 1.09 -9.75
C TYR A 120 -4.35 1.98 -9.44
N THR A 121 -5.31 2.11 -10.34
CA THR A 121 -6.52 2.91 -10.09
C THR A 121 -7.44 2.26 -9.06
N ASP A 122 -7.55 0.92 -9.03
CA ASP A 122 -8.22 0.20 -7.96
C ASP A 122 -7.51 0.41 -6.62
N ALA A 123 -6.18 0.37 -6.61
CA ALA A 123 -5.39 0.57 -5.42
C ALA A 123 -5.60 1.97 -4.84
N LEU A 124 -5.67 2.99 -5.70
CA LEU A 124 -6.04 4.35 -5.32
C LEU A 124 -7.48 4.37 -4.78
N ALA A 125 -8.46 3.84 -5.50
CA ALA A 125 -9.86 3.87 -5.06
C ALA A 125 -10.10 3.19 -3.71
N LYS A 126 -9.34 2.13 -3.40
CA LYS A 126 -9.47 1.30 -2.19
C LYS A 126 -8.50 1.70 -1.07
N ASN A 127 -7.72 2.77 -1.23
CA ASN A 127 -6.64 3.17 -0.31
C ASN A 127 -5.72 2.00 0.07
N THR A 128 -5.28 1.23 -0.92
CA THR A 128 -4.53 -0.01 -0.72
C THR A 128 -3.18 0.20 -0.04
N THR A 129 -2.59 1.39 -0.22
CA THR A 129 -1.34 1.81 0.43
C THR A 129 -1.52 2.17 1.91
N GLY A 130 -2.76 2.18 2.41
CA GLY A 130 -3.12 2.59 3.77
C GLY A 130 -3.10 4.10 4.00
N MET A 131 -2.15 4.80 3.39
CA MET A 131 -1.97 6.25 3.52
C MET A 131 -1.81 6.94 2.16
N ALA A 132 -2.20 8.21 2.12
CA ALA A 132 -2.10 9.09 0.96
C ALA A 132 -0.65 9.38 0.52
N ASN A 133 0.34 9.25 1.42
CA ASN A 133 1.74 9.58 1.15
C ASN A 133 2.29 8.90 -0.11
N SER A 134 1.88 7.65 -0.37
CA SER A 134 2.29 6.90 -1.57
C SER A 134 1.74 7.48 -2.88
N TRP A 135 0.69 8.29 -2.80
CA TRP A 135 0.03 8.97 -3.92
C TRP A 135 0.46 10.45 -4.04
N GLY A 136 1.41 10.88 -3.20
CA GLY A 136 2.00 12.21 -3.27
C GLY A 136 1.12 13.31 -2.65
N LEU A 137 1.67 14.52 -2.57
CA LEU A 137 0.96 15.71 -2.07
C LEU A 137 0.38 16.59 -3.20
N LEU A 138 0.22 16.01 -4.40
CA LEU A 138 -0.43 16.60 -5.56
C LEU A 138 0.18 17.97 -5.91
N TYR A 139 -0.64 19.02 -5.85
CA TYR A 139 -0.30 20.39 -6.18
C TYR A 139 0.79 21.00 -5.29
N GLU A 140 0.95 20.49 -4.07
CA GLU A 140 2.07 20.90 -3.22
C GLU A 140 3.33 20.19 -3.71
N TYR A 141 4.33 20.96 -4.10
CA TYR A 141 5.59 20.47 -4.65
C TYR A 141 5.50 19.73 -5.99
N SER A 142 4.31 19.64 -6.61
CA SER A 142 4.08 18.86 -7.83
C SER A 142 4.53 17.42 -7.63
N ASP A 143 4.02 16.83 -6.54
CA ASP A 143 4.43 15.53 -6.03
C ASP A 143 3.38 14.48 -6.39
N ASP A 144 3.73 13.63 -7.35
CA ASP A 144 2.89 12.51 -7.81
C ASP A 144 2.91 11.34 -6.82
N GLY A 145 3.89 11.32 -5.91
CA GLY A 145 4.17 10.21 -5.03
C GLY A 145 4.76 8.98 -5.75
N PRO A 146 5.37 8.07 -4.97
CA PRO A 146 6.06 6.90 -5.50
C PRO A 146 5.16 5.90 -6.22
N ILE A 147 3.87 5.77 -5.84
CA ILE A 147 2.90 4.91 -6.53
C ILE A 147 2.15 5.71 -7.60
N GLY A 148 1.79 6.96 -7.31
CA GLY A 148 1.04 7.79 -8.26
C GLY A 148 1.83 8.15 -9.51
N THR A 149 3.16 8.27 -9.44
CA THR A 149 4.01 8.49 -10.61
C THR A 149 3.83 7.42 -11.69
N MET A 150 3.45 6.19 -11.31
CA MET A 150 3.17 5.13 -12.29
C MET A 150 1.97 5.47 -13.19
N LEU A 151 0.93 6.09 -12.63
CA LEU A 151 -0.23 6.53 -13.41
C LEU A 151 0.13 7.63 -14.41
N VAL A 152 1.09 8.49 -14.06
CA VAL A 152 1.64 9.52 -14.96
C VAL A 152 2.52 8.86 -16.03
N LEU A 153 3.37 7.91 -15.66
CA LEU A 153 4.26 7.18 -16.58
C LEU A 153 3.50 6.32 -17.60
N PHE A 154 2.35 5.76 -17.23
CA PHE A 154 1.47 5.07 -18.16
C PHE A 154 0.86 6.01 -19.21
N GLY A 155 0.90 7.32 -19.01
CA GLY A 155 0.50 8.29 -20.01
C GLY A 155 -0.99 8.22 -20.35
N LYS A 156 -1.31 8.44 -21.63
CA LYS A 156 -2.69 8.60 -22.10
C LYS A 156 -3.52 7.32 -21.91
N GLU A 157 -2.86 6.18 -21.89
CA GLU A 157 -3.43 4.86 -21.64
C GLU A 157 -4.10 4.78 -20.27
N ALA A 158 -3.65 5.57 -19.28
CA ALA A 158 -4.26 5.62 -17.95
C ALA A 158 -5.54 6.45 -17.86
N ILE A 159 -5.78 7.36 -18.81
CA ILE A 159 -6.90 8.32 -18.76
C ILE A 159 -8.25 7.61 -18.62
N PRO A 160 -8.60 6.57 -19.39
CA PRO A 160 -9.90 5.92 -19.29
C PRO A 160 -10.21 5.36 -17.89
N GLU A 161 -9.20 4.82 -17.19
CA GLU A 161 -9.38 4.32 -15.81
C GLU A 161 -9.42 5.46 -14.80
N LEU A 162 -8.60 6.50 -14.96
CA LEU A 162 -8.60 7.67 -14.10
C LEU A 162 -9.93 8.44 -14.17
N VAL A 163 -10.55 8.53 -15.36
CA VAL A 163 -11.84 9.20 -15.55
C VAL A 163 -12.94 8.56 -14.69
N LYS A 164 -12.92 7.23 -14.52
CA LYS A 164 -13.89 6.50 -13.67
C LYS A 164 -13.82 6.92 -12.20
N LEU A 165 -12.70 7.51 -11.78
CA LEU A 165 -12.46 7.95 -10.40
C LEU A 165 -12.86 9.41 -10.15
N LEU A 166 -13.24 10.18 -11.18
CA LEU A 166 -13.55 11.61 -11.06
C LEU A 166 -14.82 11.93 -10.26
N ASP A 167 -15.59 10.90 -9.88
CA ASP A 167 -16.76 11.00 -9.00
C ASP A 167 -16.54 10.37 -7.61
N ASN A 168 -15.34 9.86 -7.33
CA ASN A 168 -15.05 9.20 -6.06
C ASN A 168 -14.67 10.23 -4.96
N GLU A 169 -15.59 10.41 -4.01
CA GLU A 169 -15.47 11.35 -2.88
C GLU A 169 -14.65 10.83 -1.68
N THR A 170 -14.10 9.61 -1.76
CA THR A 170 -13.36 9.00 -0.64
C THR A 170 -12.13 9.83 -0.30
N ILE A 171 -12.00 10.26 0.96
CA ILE A 171 -10.86 11.02 1.47
C ILE A 171 -9.72 10.07 1.84
N HIS A 172 -8.50 10.38 1.40
CA HIS A 172 -7.29 9.68 1.82
C HIS A 172 -6.55 10.51 2.87
N MET A 173 -6.19 9.84 3.98
CA MET A 173 -5.45 10.47 5.07
C MET A 173 -3.95 10.30 4.87
N TYR A 174 -3.20 11.34 5.20
CA TYR A 174 -1.74 11.35 5.24
C TYR A 174 -1.25 11.00 6.64
N HIS A 175 -0.12 10.31 6.71
CA HIS A 175 0.60 10.02 7.94
C HIS A 175 1.92 10.77 8.00
N GLY A 176 2.49 10.89 9.20
CA GLY A 176 3.76 11.56 9.45
C GLY A 176 3.59 12.97 10.02
N SER A 177 4.53 13.87 9.70
CA SER A 177 4.66 15.18 10.36
C SER A 177 4.07 16.31 9.52
N LYS A 178 4.90 16.93 8.67
CA LYS A 178 4.56 18.12 7.91
C LYS A 178 3.59 17.80 6.77
N GLU A 179 3.84 16.72 6.02
CA GLU A 179 2.97 16.24 4.95
C GLU A 179 1.57 15.93 5.49
N ALA A 180 1.49 15.29 6.67
CA ALA A 180 0.23 15.01 7.34
C ALA A 180 -0.52 16.29 7.70
N THR A 181 0.17 17.30 8.21
CA THR A 181 -0.46 18.58 8.59
C THR A 181 -1.06 19.29 7.36
N ILE A 182 -0.31 19.33 6.26
CA ILE A 182 -0.74 19.99 5.02
C ILE A 182 -1.83 19.16 4.34
N GLY A 183 -1.55 17.89 4.03
CA GLY A 183 -2.44 16.99 3.29
C GLY A 183 -3.76 16.74 4.01
N ASN A 184 -3.75 16.49 5.32
CA ASN A 184 -4.99 16.31 6.10
C ASN A 184 -5.75 17.63 6.26
N GLY A 185 -5.06 18.78 6.21
CA GLY A 185 -5.71 20.09 6.16
C GLY A 185 -6.46 20.34 4.84
N TYR A 186 -6.06 19.69 3.75
CA TYR A 186 -6.73 19.80 2.43
C TYR A 186 -7.77 18.74 2.17
N GLN A 187 -7.69 17.61 2.89
CA GLN A 187 -8.62 16.47 2.77
C GLN A 187 -8.79 16.05 1.31
N PHE A 188 -7.68 15.69 0.65
CA PHE A 188 -7.72 15.24 -0.74
C PHE A 188 -8.56 13.96 -0.88
N ARG A 189 -9.43 13.96 -1.87
CA ARG A 189 -10.30 12.85 -2.23
C ARG A 189 -9.73 12.10 -3.43
N VAL A 190 -10.12 10.84 -3.63
CA VAL A 190 -9.70 10.03 -4.79
C VAL A 190 -9.88 10.79 -6.11
N LYS A 191 -11.00 11.49 -6.30
CA LYS A 191 -11.21 12.31 -7.50
C LYS A 191 -10.23 13.49 -7.65
N ASP A 192 -9.73 14.03 -6.55
CA ASP A 192 -8.71 15.10 -6.57
C ASP A 192 -7.37 14.53 -7.06
N PHE A 193 -6.99 13.30 -6.65
CA PHE A 193 -5.80 12.59 -7.16
C PHE A 193 -5.97 12.26 -8.65
N ALA A 194 -7.11 11.68 -9.03
CA ALA A 194 -7.38 11.31 -10.41
C ALA A 194 -7.34 12.52 -11.36
N ALA A 195 -7.95 13.64 -10.97
CA ALA A 195 -7.92 14.87 -11.76
C ALA A 195 -6.49 15.44 -11.91
N TYR A 196 -5.69 15.38 -10.84
CA TYR A 196 -4.29 15.79 -10.87
C TYR A 196 -3.49 14.94 -11.86
N TYR A 197 -3.54 13.61 -11.78
CA TYR A 197 -2.79 12.76 -12.71
C TYR A 197 -3.23 12.90 -14.17
N ILE A 198 -4.53 13.08 -14.42
CA ILE A 198 -5.01 13.39 -15.79
C ILE A 198 -4.40 14.69 -16.28
N CYS A 199 -4.33 15.73 -15.45
CA CYS A 199 -3.72 17.01 -15.82
C CYS A 199 -2.24 16.85 -16.18
N GLU A 200 -1.47 16.12 -15.37
CA GLU A 200 -0.05 15.82 -15.63
C GLU A 200 0.13 15.05 -16.95
N VAL A 201 -0.72 14.07 -17.24
CA VAL A 201 -0.66 13.28 -18.48
C VAL A 201 -1.05 14.10 -19.73
N THR A 202 -1.98 15.06 -19.60
CA THR A 202 -2.59 15.77 -20.73
C THR A 202 -2.00 17.15 -21.01
N ASP A 203 -0.97 17.56 -20.25
CA ASP A 203 -0.41 18.93 -20.27
C ASP A 203 -1.51 20.00 -20.07
N ILE A 204 -2.60 19.63 -19.40
CA ILE A 204 -3.63 20.56 -18.94
C ILE A 204 -3.15 21.08 -17.59
N LYS A 205 -2.98 22.40 -17.47
CA LYS A 205 -2.56 22.98 -16.21
C LYS A 205 -3.54 22.63 -15.07
N ALA A 206 -3.05 21.86 -14.10
CA ALA A 206 -3.78 21.59 -12.85
C ALA A 206 -3.92 22.90 -12.04
N VAL A 207 -5.15 23.28 -11.71
CA VAL A 207 -5.43 24.47 -10.89
C VAL A 207 -5.78 24.04 -9.48
N TYR A 208 -4.93 24.38 -8.52
CA TYR A 208 -5.14 24.07 -7.13
C TYR A 208 -6.18 24.98 -6.47
N HIS A 209 -7.06 24.37 -5.66
CA HIS A 209 -7.93 25.09 -4.75
C HIS A 209 -8.03 24.41 -3.37
N LYS A 210 -8.06 25.23 -2.31
CA LYS A 210 -8.14 24.76 -0.92
C LYS A 210 -9.48 24.09 -0.59
N THR A 211 -10.58 24.60 -1.12
CA THR A 211 -11.93 24.09 -0.82
C THR A 211 -12.36 23.02 -1.80
N HIS A 212 -13.10 22.01 -1.31
CA HIS A 212 -13.68 20.96 -2.14
C HIS A 212 -14.53 21.53 -3.28
N ALA A 213 -15.44 22.46 -2.98
CA ALA A 213 -16.33 23.06 -3.97
C ALA A 213 -15.60 23.79 -5.12
N ALA A 214 -14.42 24.36 -4.87
CA ALA A 214 -13.64 24.99 -5.93
C ALA A 214 -12.90 23.94 -6.78
N ARG A 215 -12.35 22.89 -6.17
CA ARG A 215 -11.78 21.76 -6.92
C ARG A 215 -12.82 21.04 -7.76
N ASP A 216 -14.02 20.85 -7.23
CA ASP A 216 -15.14 20.22 -7.95
C ASP A 216 -15.47 20.97 -9.24
N LYS A 217 -15.42 22.31 -9.23
CA LYS A 217 -15.61 23.11 -10.44
C LYS A 217 -14.52 22.88 -11.48
N GLU A 218 -13.27 22.71 -11.06
CA GLU A 218 -12.17 22.41 -12.00
C GLU A 218 -12.28 20.97 -12.53
N ILE A 219 -12.69 20.01 -11.70
CA ILE A 219 -12.96 18.63 -12.12
C ILE A 219 -14.09 18.59 -13.16
N GLU A 220 -15.17 19.34 -12.96
CA GLU A 220 -16.26 19.42 -13.95
C GLU A 220 -15.79 20.05 -15.28
N LYS A 221 -14.95 21.09 -15.23
CA LYS A 221 -14.34 21.65 -16.44
C LYS A 221 -13.43 20.63 -17.15
N LEU A 222 -12.66 19.85 -16.38
CA LEU A 222 -11.82 18.79 -16.90
C LEU A 222 -12.66 17.73 -17.62
N LYS A 223 -13.73 17.23 -16.98
CA LYS A 223 -14.67 16.27 -17.60
C LYS A 223 -15.24 16.78 -18.93
N ILE A 224 -15.67 18.05 -18.98
CA ILE A 224 -16.19 18.68 -20.20
C ILE A 224 -15.12 18.73 -21.30
N ARG A 225 -13.86 18.97 -20.94
CA ARG A 225 -12.76 19.03 -21.90
C ARG A 225 -12.42 17.65 -22.46
N LEU A 226 -12.32 16.64 -21.60
CA LEU A 226 -12.07 15.26 -22.02
C LEU A 226 -13.16 14.75 -22.98
N ALA A 227 -14.43 15.04 -22.69
CA ALA A 227 -15.54 14.67 -23.57
C ALA A 227 -15.52 15.36 -24.96
N LYS A 228 -14.81 16.49 -25.10
CA LYS A 228 -14.62 17.16 -26.39
C LYS A 228 -13.47 16.55 -27.20
N ASP A 229 -12.43 16.08 -26.53
CA ASP A 229 -11.25 15.50 -27.19
C ASP A 229 -11.50 14.06 -27.68
N GLU A 230 -12.57 13.41 -27.20
CA GLU A 230 -13.04 12.09 -27.68
C GLU A 230 -13.90 12.15 -28.96
N ASN A 231 -14.29 13.35 -29.42
CA ASN A 231 -15.08 13.59 -30.64
C ASN A 231 -14.23 14.16 -31.78
#